data_AF-A0A9N9WF83-F1
#
_entry.id   AF-A0A9N9WF83-F1
#
_cell.length_a   1.000
_cell.length_b   1.000
_cell.length_c   1.000
_cell.angle_alpha   90.00
_cell.angle_beta   90.00
_cell.angle_gamma   90.00
#
_symmetry.space_group_name_H-M   'P 1'
#
loop_
_entity.id
_entity.type
_entity.pdbx_description
1 polymer ?
#
loop_
_entity_poly.entity_id
_entity_poly.type
_entity_poly.pdbx_seq_one_letter_code
_entity_poly.pdbx_strand_id
1 'polypeptide(L)'
;MEAKLREYRALRRRQQFIENAKEKIRESKEKLVKLITPKFFTEMSKEKEEEVLLMENEETHHQVIPPLVNPSDVTSELSEIETTVEENPESWKYFIVKWSIYLVVWLTLYAIFLKLQFGAVFFVISVLIGICLNTRTTPKKKGEISAYSVFNQNCVSIDGTLKAEQFEREIRYGAGSVR
;
A
#
# COMPACT_ATOMS: atom_id res chain seq x y z
N MET A 1 35.59 -26.79 27.62
CA MET A 1 36.23 -26.01 26.53
C MET A 1 35.44 -26.09 25.22
N GLU A 2 34.93 -27.27 24.86
CA GLU A 2 34.18 -27.47 23.60
C GLU A 2 32.87 -26.67 23.46
N ALA A 3 32.11 -26.49 24.55
CA ALA A 3 30.86 -25.72 24.54
C ALA A 3 31.08 -24.27 24.08
N LYS A 4 32.11 -23.60 24.63
CA LYS A 4 32.50 -22.23 24.24
C LYS A 4 32.92 -22.16 22.76
N LEU A 5 33.55 -23.20 22.22
CA LEU A 5 33.92 -23.27 20.80
C LEU A 5 32.71 -23.39 19.88
N ARG A 6 31.67 -24.15 20.28
CA ARG A 6 30.43 -24.29 19.52
C ARG A 6 29.65 -22.97 19.47
N GLU A 7 29.55 -22.28 20.60
CA GLU A 7 28.93 -20.96 20.70
C GLU A 7 29.65 -19.94 19.81
N TYR A 8 30.99 -19.92 19.85
CA TYR A 8 31.80 -19.06 18.98
C TYR A 8 31.57 -19.33 17.49
N ARG A 9 31.52 -20.60 17.07
CA ARG A 9 31.22 -20.99 15.67
C ARG A 9 29.80 -20.57 15.26
N ALA A 10 28.82 -20.70 16.15
CA ALA A 10 27.44 -20.29 15.88
C ALA A 10 27.33 -18.76 15.74
N LEU A 11 28.00 -18.00 16.61
CA LEU A 11 28.07 -16.54 16.53
C LEU A 11 28.74 -16.07 15.23
N ARG A 12 29.87 -16.69 14.86
CA ARG A 12 30.58 -16.35 13.61
C ARG A 12 29.76 -16.62 12.37
N ARG A 13 29.01 -17.74 12.31
CA ARG A 13 28.08 -18.03 11.20
C ARG A 13 26.99 -16.98 11.09
N ARG A 14 26.39 -16.58 12.22
CA ARG A 14 25.37 -15.51 12.24
C ARG A 14 25.92 -14.19 11.70
N GLN A 15 27.13 -13.80 12.11
CA GLN A 15 27.79 -12.60 11.58
C GLN A 15 28.04 -12.70 10.07
N GLN A 16 28.50 -13.84 9.57
CA GLN A 16 28.69 -14.06 8.12
C GLN A 16 27.38 -13.94 7.34
N PHE A 17 26.27 -14.48 7.86
CA PHE A 17 24.97 -14.32 7.22
C PHE A 17 24.51 -12.86 7.18
N ILE A 18 24.76 -12.09 8.25
CA ILE A 18 24.41 -10.67 8.32
C ILE A 18 25.25 -9.86 7.32
N GLU A 19 26.57 -10.08 7.26
CA GLU A 19 27.45 -9.38 6.32
C GLU A 19 27.10 -9.74 4.86
N ASN A 20 26.90 -11.02 4.54
CA ASN A 20 26.48 -11.45 3.20
C ASN A 20 25.10 -10.85 2.82
N ALA A 21 24.16 -10.76 3.77
CA ALA A 21 22.87 -10.12 3.52
C ALA A 21 23.03 -8.61 3.29
N LYS A 22 23.89 -7.95 4.06
CA LYS A 22 24.21 -6.52 3.93
C LYS A 22 24.87 -6.21 2.58
N GLU A 23 25.80 -7.03 2.13
CA GLU A 23 26.43 -6.91 0.80
C GLU A 23 25.39 -7.06 -0.32
N LYS A 24 24.54 -8.09 -0.27
CA LYS A 24 23.45 -8.27 -1.25
C LYS A 24 22.47 -7.09 -1.28
N ILE A 25 22.11 -6.55 -0.11
CA ILE A 25 21.27 -5.35 0.00
C ILE A 25 21.99 -4.14 -0.60
N ARG A 26 23.30 -3.98 -0.37
CA ARG A 26 24.09 -2.89 -0.96
C ARG A 26 24.16 -3.02 -2.49
N GLU A 27 24.47 -4.19 -3.01
CA GLU A 27 24.52 -4.44 -4.46
C GLU A 27 23.16 -4.20 -5.13
N SER A 28 22.07 -4.67 -4.52
CA SER A 28 20.72 -4.42 -5.05
C SER A 28 20.33 -2.94 -4.98
N LYS A 29 20.70 -2.22 -3.91
CA LYS A 29 20.55 -0.76 -3.81
C LYS A 29 21.33 -0.05 -4.92
N GLU A 30 22.59 -0.39 -5.15
CA GLU A 30 23.43 0.25 -6.18
C GLU A 30 22.86 0.00 -7.60
N LYS A 31 22.36 -1.21 -7.88
CA LYS A 31 21.68 -1.54 -9.14
C LYS A 31 20.38 -0.74 -9.32
N LEU A 32 19.59 -0.63 -8.25
CA LEU A 32 18.33 0.10 -8.24
C LEU A 32 18.56 1.62 -8.41
N VAL A 33 19.56 2.19 -7.74
CA VAL A 33 19.95 3.60 -7.93
C VAL A 33 20.38 3.85 -9.38
N LYS A 34 21.20 2.97 -9.98
CA LYS A 34 21.60 3.10 -11.40
C LYS A 34 20.42 2.97 -12.37
N LEU A 35 19.40 2.19 -12.03
CA LEU A 35 18.21 2.01 -12.85
C LEU A 35 17.26 3.23 -12.75
N ILE A 36 17.13 3.80 -11.55
CA ILE A 36 16.16 4.86 -11.25
C ILE A 36 16.73 6.26 -11.53
N THR A 37 18.04 6.45 -11.47
CA THR A 37 18.67 7.76 -11.70
C THR A 37 18.85 7.97 -13.21
N PRO A 38 18.03 8.79 -13.89
CA PRO A 38 18.33 9.17 -15.26
C PRO A 38 19.57 10.06 -15.27
N LYS A 39 20.35 10.04 -16.37
CA LYS A 39 21.61 10.78 -16.51
C LYS A 39 21.48 12.29 -16.15
N PHE A 40 20.29 12.86 -16.36
CA PHE A 40 19.94 14.24 -16.02
C PHE A 40 20.01 14.58 -14.52
N PHE A 41 19.70 13.65 -13.61
CA PHE A 41 19.81 13.92 -12.16
C PHE A 41 21.26 13.91 -11.68
N THR A 42 22.12 13.10 -12.31
CA THR A 42 23.55 13.04 -12.01
C THR A 42 24.27 14.31 -12.46
N GLU A 43 23.89 14.86 -13.62
CA GLU A 43 24.37 16.16 -14.09
C GLU A 43 23.92 17.29 -13.15
N MET A 44 22.66 17.31 -12.73
CA MET A 44 22.14 18.34 -11.82
C MET A 44 22.80 18.32 -10.42
N SER A 45 23.22 17.14 -9.92
CA SER A 45 23.99 17.04 -8.67
C SER A 45 25.44 17.49 -8.81
N LYS A 46 26.03 17.33 -10.01
CA LYS A 46 27.38 17.78 -10.30
C LYS A 46 27.40 19.30 -10.51
N GLU A 47 26.39 19.83 -11.18
CA GLU A 47 26.14 21.27 -11.28
C GLU A 47 25.94 21.90 -9.90
N LYS A 48 25.29 21.23 -8.94
CA LYS A 48 25.10 21.78 -7.59
C LYS A 48 26.39 21.86 -6.76
N GLU A 49 27.39 21.02 -7.03
CA GLU A 49 28.73 21.14 -6.42
C GLU A 49 29.57 22.22 -7.12
N GLU A 50 29.37 22.45 -8.42
CA GLU A 50 30.02 23.52 -9.19
C GLU A 50 29.33 24.90 -8.99
N GLU A 51 28.02 24.96 -8.76
CA GLU A 51 27.22 26.20 -8.57
C GLU A 51 27.50 26.87 -7.21
N VAL A 52 27.83 26.10 -6.17
CA VAL A 52 28.33 26.65 -4.89
C VAL A 52 29.72 27.28 -5.05
N LEU A 53 30.46 26.91 -6.11
CA LEU A 53 31.79 27.42 -6.42
C LEU A 53 31.76 28.54 -7.49
N LEU A 54 30.67 28.67 -8.26
CA LEU A 54 30.58 29.53 -9.45
C LEU A 54 29.55 30.66 -9.36
N MET A 55 29.05 31.00 -8.18
CA MET A 55 28.43 32.32 -7.94
C MET A 55 29.39 33.52 -8.10
N GLU A 56 30.63 33.28 -8.60
CA GLU A 56 31.67 34.29 -8.78
C GLU A 56 31.85 34.78 -10.23
N ASN A 57 31.28 34.17 -11.29
CA ASN A 57 31.59 34.67 -12.65
C ASN A 57 30.56 34.40 -13.76
N GLU A 58 29.98 35.50 -14.25
CA GLU A 58 29.48 35.86 -15.61
C GLU A 58 28.71 34.89 -16.55
N GLU A 59 27.46 35.30 -16.84
CA GLU A 59 26.78 35.56 -18.13
C GLU A 59 26.78 34.59 -19.37
N THR A 60 25.55 34.46 -19.94
CA THR A 60 25.15 34.41 -21.39
C THR A 60 24.94 33.11 -22.22
N HIS A 61 23.66 32.93 -22.65
CA HIS A 61 23.12 32.71 -24.03
C HIS A 61 23.07 31.32 -24.77
N HIS A 62 21.83 30.80 -24.90
CA HIS A 62 21.10 30.22 -26.09
C HIS A 62 21.44 28.90 -26.86
N GLN A 63 20.38 28.06 -26.91
CA GLN A 63 19.71 27.34 -28.05
C GLN A 63 20.41 26.26 -28.93
N VAL A 64 19.70 25.13 -29.16
CA VAL A 64 19.15 24.59 -30.45
C VAL A 64 18.92 23.04 -30.39
N ILE A 65 17.81 22.56 -30.99
CA ILE A 65 17.28 21.16 -31.05
C ILE A 65 17.37 20.60 -32.53
N PRO A 66 16.79 19.41 -32.90
CA PRO A 66 17.32 18.04 -33.14
C PRO A 66 17.41 17.65 -34.66
N PRO A 67 17.48 16.36 -35.13
CA PRO A 67 16.34 15.39 -35.22
C PRO A 67 16.69 13.86 -35.08
N LEU A 68 15.83 13.02 -34.49
CA LEU A 68 14.85 12.05 -35.08
C LEU A 68 15.43 10.92 -35.97
N VAL A 69 15.16 9.63 -35.64
CA VAL A 69 14.89 8.50 -36.57
C VAL A 69 14.20 7.33 -35.83
N ASN A 70 13.06 6.89 -36.37
CA ASN A 70 12.38 5.59 -36.13
C ASN A 70 12.78 4.61 -37.26
N PRO A 71 12.63 3.29 -37.07
CA PRO A 71 11.66 2.61 -37.95
C PRO A 71 10.83 1.50 -37.29
N SER A 72 9.68 1.33 -37.93
CA SER A 72 8.63 0.32 -37.87
C SER A 72 9.07 -1.15 -38.01
N ASP A 73 8.28 -2.08 -37.44
CA ASP A 73 7.77 -3.22 -38.21
C ASP A 73 6.52 -3.85 -37.56
N VAL A 74 5.51 -4.11 -38.40
CA VAL A 74 4.18 -4.64 -38.10
C VAL A 74 3.97 -5.87 -39.00
N THR A 75 3.84 -7.05 -38.40
CA THR A 75 3.29 -8.32 -38.92
C THR A 75 3.08 -9.20 -37.68
N SER A 76 2.14 -10.12 -37.51
CA SER A 76 1.12 -10.73 -38.35
C SER A 76 0.16 -11.47 -37.40
N GLU A 77 -1.11 -11.53 -37.81
CA GLU A 77 -2.04 -12.65 -37.66
C GLU A 77 -2.65 -13.04 -36.29
N LEU A 78 -3.96 -12.84 -36.27
CA LEU A 78 -5.02 -13.40 -35.43
C LEU A 78 -5.35 -14.83 -35.91
N SER A 79 -5.14 -15.85 -35.08
CA SER A 79 -6.07 -16.98 -34.97
C SER A 79 -5.76 -17.84 -33.75
N GLU A 80 -6.82 -18.44 -33.21
CA GLU A 80 -6.85 -19.49 -32.18
C GLU A 80 -7.18 -19.02 -30.77
N ILE A 81 -8.50 -18.94 -30.56
CA ILE A 81 -9.16 -18.99 -29.26
C ILE A 81 -9.08 -20.45 -28.79
N GLU A 82 -8.09 -20.77 -27.96
CA GLU A 82 -8.13 -21.92 -27.08
C GLU A 82 -8.52 -21.45 -25.68
N THR A 83 -9.66 -21.96 -25.19
CA THR A 83 -10.11 -21.77 -23.81
C THR A 83 -9.29 -22.69 -22.91
N THR A 84 -8.12 -22.22 -22.49
CA THR A 84 -7.37 -22.77 -21.37
C THR A 84 -7.53 -21.82 -20.19
N VAL A 85 -8.01 -22.34 -19.07
CA VAL A 85 -8.04 -21.61 -17.80
C VAL A 85 -6.59 -21.53 -17.31
N GLU A 86 -5.84 -20.59 -17.86
CA GLU A 86 -4.57 -20.14 -17.29
C GLU A 86 -4.89 -19.19 -16.13
N GLU A 87 -4.43 -19.52 -14.92
CA GLU A 87 -4.42 -18.56 -13.81
C GLU A 87 -3.53 -17.39 -14.20
N ASN A 88 -4.19 -16.32 -14.66
CA ASN A 88 -3.57 -15.21 -15.34
C ASN A 88 -2.66 -14.39 -14.39
N PRO A 89 -1.31 -14.46 -14.53
CA PRO A 89 -0.38 -13.66 -13.71
C PRO A 89 -0.54 -12.16 -13.95
N GLU A 90 -1.19 -11.76 -15.04
CA GLU A 90 -1.48 -10.35 -15.32
C GLU A 90 -2.48 -9.78 -14.30
N SER A 91 -3.38 -10.59 -13.73
CA SER A 91 -4.37 -10.12 -12.74
C SER A 91 -3.72 -9.50 -11.49
N TRP A 92 -2.65 -10.12 -10.99
CA TRP A 92 -1.91 -9.61 -9.83
C TRP A 92 -1.11 -8.36 -10.17
N LYS A 93 -0.48 -8.31 -11.35
CA LYS A 93 0.20 -7.10 -11.82
C LYS A 93 -0.77 -5.94 -11.94
N TYR A 94 -1.92 -6.14 -12.57
CA TYR A 94 -2.97 -5.12 -12.68
C TYR A 94 -3.45 -4.67 -11.30
N PHE A 95 -3.65 -5.60 -10.36
CA PHE A 95 -4.04 -5.25 -9.00
C PHE A 95 -2.99 -4.40 -8.29
N ILE A 96 -1.72 -4.78 -8.37
CA ILE A 96 -0.60 -4.05 -7.76
C ILE A 96 -0.46 -2.66 -8.39
N VAL A 97 -0.49 -2.55 -9.73
CA VAL A 97 -0.39 -1.27 -10.44
C VAL A 97 -1.57 -0.37 -10.07
N LYS A 98 -2.79 -0.91 -10.06
CA LYS A 98 -4.00 -0.18 -9.67
C LYS A 98 -3.87 0.37 -8.25
N TRP A 99 -3.50 -0.46 -7.28
CA TRP A 99 -3.33 -0.03 -5.89
C TRP A 99 -2.17 0.94 -5.71
N SER A 100 -1.06 0.75 -6.43
CA SER A 100 0.09 1.65 -6.43
C SER A 100 -0.29 3.06 -6.87
N ILE A 101 -1.08 3.19 -7.94
CA ILE A 101 -1.60 4.48 -8.41
C ILE A 101 -2.44 5.17 -7.33
N TYR A 102 -3.37 4.45 -6.69
CA TYR A 102 -4.16 5.02 -5.60
C TYR A 102 -3.28 5.46 -4.42
N LEU A 103 -2.25 4.68 -4.08
CA LEU A 103 -1.30 5.00 -3.01
C LEU A 103 -0.51 6.26 -3.34
N VAL A 104 0.04 6.38 -4.54
CA VAL A 104 0.81 7.56 -4.98
C VAL A 104 -0.06 8.81 -4.92
N VAL A 105 -1.29 8.76 -5.43
CA VAL A 105 -2.25 9.88 -5.35
C VAL A 105 -2.54 10.25 -3.90
N TRP A 106 -2.80 9.26 -3.03
CA TRP A 106 -3.03 9.54 -1.62
C TRP A 106 -1.81 10.17 -0.94
N LEU A 107 -0.59 9.71 -1.27
CA LEU A 107 0.66 10.22 -0.72
C LEU A 107 0.95 11.67 -1.16
N THR A 108 0.64 12.02 -2.42
CA THR A 108 0.80 13.40 -2.91
C THR A 108 -0.18 14.35 -2.22
N LEU A 109 -1.46 13.96 -2.07
CA LEU A 109 -2.42 14.71 -1.27
C LEU A 109 -1.91 14.88 0.17
N TYR A 110 -1.43 13.81 0.79
CA TYR A 110 -0.89 13.86 2.16
C TYR A 110 0.28 14.83 2.29
N ALA A 111 1.21 14.84 1.33
CA ALA A 111 2.33 15.78 1.30
C ALA A 111 1.88 17.25 1.22
N ILE A 112 0.81 17.52 0.45
CA ILE A 112 0.19 18.85 0.41
C ILE A 112 -0.36 19.22 1.80
N PHE A 113 -1.13 18.34 2.45
CA PHE A 113 -1.67 18.60 3.78
C PHE A 113 -0.59 18.76 4.87
N LEU A 114 0.56 18.10 4.74
CA LEU A 114 1.73 18.33 5.61
C LEU A 114 2.25 19.76 5.49
N LYS A 115 2.30 20.33 4.28
CA LYS A 115 2.67 21.74 4.06
C LYS A 115 1.66 22.70 4.67
N LEU A 116 0.37 22.35 4.66
CA LEU A 116 -0.68 23.12 5.33
C LEU A 116 -0.70 22.94 6.85
N GLN A 117 0.21 22.16 7.46
CA GLN A 117 0.20 21.78 8.88
C GLN A 117 -1.07 21.02 9.33
N PHE A 118 -1.91 20.57 8.39
CA PHE A 118 -3.14 19.81 8.62
C PHE A 118 -2.98 18.31 8.31
N GLY A 119 -1.76 17.82 8.12
CA GLY A 119 -1.47 16.42 7.78
C GLY A 119 -2.08 15.42 8.76
N ALA A 120 -2.03 15.69 10.07
CA ALA A 120 -2.58 14.80 11.09
C ALA A 120 -4.09 14.58 10.91
N VAL A 121 -4.85 15.63 10.57
CA VAL A 121 -6.31 15.53 10.36
C VAL A 121 -6.62 14.69 9.14
N PHE A 122 -5.93 14.94 8.02
CA PHE A 122 -6.07 14.13 6.80
C PHE A 122 -5.76 12.64 7.06
N PHE A 123 -4.70 12.37 7.83
CA PHE A 123 -4.31 11.00 8.19
C PHE A 123 -5.38 10.31 9.03
N VAL A 124 -5.88 10.95 10.09
CA VAL A 124 -6.94 10.38 10.96
C VAL A 124 -8.20 10.09 10.16
N ILE A 125 -8.64 11.03 9.31
CA ILE A 125 -9.81 10.83 8.44
C ILE A 125 -9.58 9.66 7.48
N SER A 126 -8.39 9.58 6.85
CA SER A 126 -8.03 8.48 5.95
C SER A 126 -8.09 7.12 6.64
N VAL A 127 -7.55 7.02 7.86
CA VAL A 127 -7.59 5.80 8.67
C VAL A 127 -9.03 5.45 9.04
N LEU A 128 -9.84 6.43 9.45
CA LEU A 128 -11.23 6.22 9.81
C LEU A 128 -12.04 5.71 8.61
N ILE A 129 -11.84 6.31 7.43
CA ILE A 129 -12.44 5.81 6.18
C ILE A 129 -11.98 4.38 5.89
N GLY A 130 -10.68 4.09 6.06
CA GLY A 130 -10.14 2.74 5.91
C GLY A 130 -10.82 1.73 6.82
N ILE A 131 -11.00 2.06 8.10
CA ILE A 131 -11.71 1.22 9.07
C ILE A 131 -13.19 1.07 8.69
N CYS A 132 -13.86 2.14 8.27
CA CYS A 132 -15.27 2.10 7.86
C CYS A 132 -15.49 1.24 6.62
N LEU A 133 -14.58 1.30 5.63
CA LEU A 133 -14.64 0.49 4.42
C LEU A 133 -14.25 -0.98 4.67
N ASN A 134 -13.33 -1.21 5.62
CA ASN A 134 -12.91 -2.56 6.00
C ASN A 134 -13.93 -3.25 6.92
N THR A 135 -14.60 -2.46 7.76
CA THR A 135 -15.69 -2.95 8.61
C THR A 135 -16.85 -3.37 7.73
N ARG A 136 -17.42 -4.53 8.03
CA ARG A 136 -18.52 -5.10 7.27
C ARG A 136 -19.73 -4.16 7.26
N THR A 137 -19.97 -3.51 6.13
CA THR A 137 -21.14 -2.67 5.86
C THR A 137 -22.30 -3.45 5.24
N THR A 138 -22.06 -4.70 4.84
CA THR A 138 -23.10 -5.56 4.27
C THR A 138 -23.99 -6.20 5.36
N PRO A 139 -25.30 -6.33 5.08
CA PRO A 139 -26.22 -7.01 5.99
C PRO A 139 -25.74 -8.45 6.23
N LYS A 140 -25.96 -8.97 7.44
CA LYS A 140 -25.57 -10.33 7.78
C LYS A 140 -26.18 -11.32 6.80
N LYS A 141 -25.38 -12.24 6.25
CA LYS A 141 -25.95 -13.35 5.49
C LYS A 141 -26.75 -14.22 6.44
N LYS A 142 -27.91 -14.70 5.97
CA LYS A 142 -28.82 -15.54 6.75
C LYS A 142 -28.09 -16.84 7.11
N GLY A 143 -27.74 -17.01 8.39
CA GLY A 143 -26.99 -18.18 8.90
C GLY A 143 -25.54 -17.93 9.30
N GLU A 144 -25.02 -16.70 9.20
CA GLU A 144 -23.70 -16.38 9.76
C GLU A 144 -23.75 -16.41 11.30
N ILE A 145 -23.02 -17.36 11.89
CA ILE A 145 -22.81 -17.47 13.34
C ILE A 145 -22.22 -16.16 13.85
N SER A 146 -23.03 -15.42 14.63
CA SER A 146 -22.51 -14.29 15.40
C SER A 146 -21.64 -14.79 16.54
N ALA A 147 -20.69 -13.99 17.03
CA ALA A 147 -19.89 -14.37 18.20
C ALA A 147 -20.77 -14.73 19.43
N TYR A 148 -21.97 -14.16 19.51
CA TYR A 148 -22.94 -14.42 20.56
C TYR A 148 -23.70 -15.74 20.39
N SER A 149 -23.64 -16.37 19.21
CA SER A 149 -24.22 -17.69 18.96
C SER A 149 -23.53 -18.79 19.76
N VAL A 150 -22.27 -18.59 20.18
CA VAL A 150 -21.58 -19.49 21.12
C VAL A 150 -22.31 -19.56 22.48
N PHE A 151 -22.96 -18.47 22.88
CA PHE A 151 -23.71 -18.39 24.14
C PHE A 151 -25.23 -18.49 23.97
N ASN A 152 -25.74 -18.27 22.76
CA ASN A 152 -27.16 -18.27 22.44
C ASN A 152 -27.41 -18.92 21.07
N GLN A 153 -27.31 -20.24 21.04
CA GLN A 153 -27.46 -21.06 19.82
C GLN A 153 -28.82 -20.88 19.15
N ASN A 154 -29.87 -20.60 19.93
CA ASN A 154 -31.23 -20.47 19.42
C ASN A 154 -31.59 -19.02 18.99
N CYS A 155 -30.64 -18.08 19.08
CA CYS A 155 -30.86 -16.65 18.80
C CYS A 155 -32.08 -16.06 19.54
N VAL A 156 -32.37 -16.55 20.74
CA VAL A 156 -33.52 -16.09 21.54
C VAL A 156 -33.12 -14.84 22.30
N SER A 157 -33.96 -13.80 22.33
CA SER A 157 -33.69 -12.61 23.16
C SER A 157 -33.47 -13.02 24.62
N ILE A 158 -32.41 -12.54 25.26
CA ILE A 158 -32.16 -12.80 26.68
C ILE A 158 -33.21 -12.08 27.52
N ASP A 159 -33.72 -12.76 28.55
CA ASP A 159 -34.65 -12.17 29.51
C ASP A 159 -34.02 -10.94 30.19
N GLY A 160 -34.78 -9.85 30.25
CA GLY A 160 -34.32 -8.54 30.75
C GLY A 160 -33.69 -7.61 29.69
N THR A 161 -33.52 -8.07 28.43
CA THR A 161 -33.20 -7.17 27.31
C THR A 161 -34.48 -6.64 26.69
N LEU A 162 -34.54 -5.34 26.37
CA LEU A 162 -35.70 -4.72 25.72
C LEU A 162 -35.94 -5.35 24.33
N LYS A 163 -37.04 -6.10 24.17
CA LYS A 163 -37.50 -6.61 22.88
C LYS A 163 -38.10 -5.48 22.04
N ALA A 164 -37.83 -5.48 20.74
CA ALA A 164 -38.44 -4.53 19.80
C ALA A 164 -39.98 -4.61 19.82
N GLU A 165 -40.56 -5.82 19.92
CA GLU A 165 -42.01 -6.02 20.01
C GLU A 165 -42.62 -5.42 21.28
N GLN A 166 -41.88 -5.46 22.39
CA GLN A 166 -42.30 -4.83 23.65
C GLN A 166 -42.27 -3.31 23.50
N PHE A 167 -41.20 -2.76 22.91
CA PHE A 167 -41.07 -1.33 22.65
C PHE A 167 -42.15 -0.81 21.70
N GLU A 168 -42.47 -1.56 20.64
CA GLU A 168 -43.59 -1.26 19.75
C GLU A 168 -44.93 -1.23 20.48
N ARG A 169 -45.17 -2.18 21.38
CA ARG A 169 -46.38 -2.26 22.19
C ARG A 169 -46.48 -1.11 23.19
N GLU A 170 -45.37 -0.76 23.85
CA GLU A 170 -45.31 0.37 24.79
C GLU A 170 -45.50 1.72 24.07
N ILE A 171 -44.94 1.89 22.87
CA ILE A 171 -45.17 3.10 22.06
C ILE A 171 -46.63 3.18 21.58
N ARG A 172 -47.21 2.05 21.14
CA ARG A 172 -48.55 2.03 20.53
C ARG A 172 -49.67 2.08 21.56
N TYR A 173 -49.49 1.45 22.72
CA TYR A 173 -50.54 1.24 23.72
C TYR A 173 -50.19 1.78 25.11
N GLY A 174 -49.02 2.40 25.27
CA GLY A 174 -48.55 2.98 26.52
C GLY A 174 -47.93 1.97 27.48
N ALA A 175 -47.24 2.49 28.50
CA ALA A 175 -46.47 1.70 29.48
C ALA A 175 -47.29 0.68 30.29
N GLY A 176 -48.63 0.78 30.30
CA GLY A 176 -49.52 -0.16 30.98
C GLY A 176 -49.95 -1.37 30.15
N SER A 177 -49.52 -1.47 28.88
CA SER A 177 -49.97 -2.51 27.95
C SER A 177 -49.22 -3.85 28.06
N VAL A 178 -48.12 -3.90 28.82
CA VAL A 178 -47.31 -5.10 28.98
C VAL A 178 -47.63 -5.69 30.35
N ARG A 179 -48.31 -6.85 30.37
CA ARG A 179 -48.71 -7.57 31.57
C ARG A 179 -48.42 -9.05 31.37
#